data_AF-A0A7Y5V5W6-F1
#
_entry.id   AF-A0A7Y5V5W6-F1
#
_cell.length_a   1.000
_cell.length_b   1.000
_cell.length_c   1.000
_cell.angle_alpha   90.00
_cell.angle_beta   90.00
_cell.angle_gamma   90.00
#
_symmetry.space_group_name_H-M   'P 1'
#
loop_
_entity.id
_entity.type
_entity.pdbx_description
1 polymer ?
#
loop_
_entity_poly.entity_id
_entity_poly.type
_entity_poly.pdbx_seq_one_letter_code
_entity_poly.pdbx_strand_id
1 'polypeptide(L)'
;MLPDRWSPRVQATVAALALAPLVAPLVAAPLTAQDSARVSVLYTGRSLGALGVRRAQDEHELLTERAVAEGAPFKLVSHLAWRAPGVVVFLPSEEPRGDELAFVLERRGEAEVLDSVRAFISSNVLLLQDPWRPEPDLIAMIDRNPRRRLDFPDLVETRVRALRLRSTRDDRIIIIEQPGAVWPEDPAAWSVGEMNRVDVGDTRLFELPLNLGELGPRATLLREARDAAQREAGLVITVDLGHQDGDLGMPRPDRARLDFAALRDLAYSAIVPFEFELALGSTVLDRLRGEFPSLTLLSANVRAADTTLLRASQLLSLGSVRVGLIGLVNPTVRDRLPRSALADFRFEPAAASARREVERLRREGATAIVVLSNMDAADNALLAQEVSGIDAIVADMPVRW
;
A
#
# COMPACT_ATOMS: atom_id res chain seq x y z
N MET A 1 -16.94 -35.90 28.87
CA MET A 1 -15.52 -36.21 29.10
C MET A 1 -14.75 -35.95 27.82
N LEU A 2 -14.19 -34.76 27.67
CA LEU A 2 -13.22 -34.39 26.64
C LEU A 2 -11.87 -34.25 27.35
N PRO A 3 -10.76 -34.78 26.80
CA PRO A 3 -9.46 -34.63 27.45
C PRO A 3 -8.80 -33.32 27.04
N ASP A 4 -8.42 -32.56 28.06
CA ASP A 4 -7.49 -31.43 28.03
C ASP A 4 -6.15 -31.80 27.36
N ARG A 5 -5.75 -31.04 26.34
CA ARG A 5 -4.34 -30.82 26.00
C ARG A 5 -4.14 -29.41 25.43
N TRP A 6 -3.89 -28.46 26.32
CA TRP A 6 -3.22 -27.20 25.98
C TRP A 6 -1.78 -27.28 26.49
N SER A 7 -0.81 -27.24 25.57
CA SER A 7 0.58 -26.91 25.88
C SER A 7 0.79 -25.38 25.80
N PRO A 8 1.81 -24.81 26.46
CA PRO A 8 1.97 -23.36 26.57
C PRO A 8 2.35 -22.74 25.22
N ARG A 9 1.60 -21.70 24.86
CA ARG A 9 1.64 -20.96 23.59
C ARG A 9 2.92 -20.13 23.44
N VAL A 10 3.54 -20.20 22.26
CA VAL A 10 4.35 -19.11 21.70
C VAL A 10 3.39 -17.95 21.40
N GLN A 11 3.60 -16.78 22.01
CA GLN A 11 2.89 -15.57 21.64
C GLN A 11 3.63 -14.90 20.48
N ALA A 12 3.01 -14.92 19.30
CA ALA A 12 3.36 -14.00 18.22
C ALA A 12 2.61 -12.68 18.45
N THR A 13 3.32 -11.62 18.82
CA THR A 13 2.77 -10.28 18.90
C THR A 13 2.92 -9.61 17.53
N VAL A 14 1.81 -9.46 16.81
CA VAL A 14 1.73 -8.58 15.64
C VAL A 14 1.30 -7.22 16.16
N ALA A 15 2.22 -6.25 16.19
CA ALA A 15 1.87 -4.87 16.51
C ALA A 15 1.29 -4.19 15.25
N ALA A 16 -0.04 -4.14 15.17
CA ALA A 16 -0.72 -3.20 14.28
C ALA A 16 -0.88 -1.87 15.03
N LEU A 17 -0.27 -0.80 14.52
CA LEU A 17 -0.48 0.55 15.03
C LEU A 17 -1.88 1.01 14.64
N ALA A 18 -2.85 0.80 15.52
CA ALA A 18 -4.14 1.47 15.50
C ALA A 18 -4.17 2.48 16.66
N LEU A 19 -4.27 3.77 16.32
CA LEU A 19 -4.55 4.83 17.28
C LEU A 19 -6.03 4.77 17.69
N ALA A 20 -6.33 4.34 18.91
CA ALA A 20 -7.60 4.65 19.60
C ALA A 20 -7.48 4.47 21.14
N PRO A 21 -8.34 5.14 21.95
CA PRO A 21 -7.97 5.65 23.26
C PRO A 21 -8.24 4.72 24.45
N LEU A 22 -7.43 4.94 25.51
CA LEU A 22 -7.67 4.71 26.94
C LEU A 22 -8.69 3.61 27.35
N VAL A 23 -8.17 2.43 27.66
CA VAL A 23 -8.79 1.47 28.58
C VAL A 23 -7.76 1.06 29.64
N ALA A 24 -8.20 1.07 30.90
CA ALA A 24 -7.41 0.84 32.11
C ALA A 24 -6.62 -0.49 32.12
N PRO A 25 -5.51 -0.59 32.89
CA PRO A 25 -4.55 -1.66 32.73
C PRO A 25 -5.08 -2.96 33.35
N LEU A 26 -5.22 -4.00 32.54
CA LEU A 26 -5.11 -5.36 33.06
C LEU A 26 -3.65 -5.57 33.44
N VAL A 27 -3.38 -5.65 34.74
CA VAL A 27 -2.07 -6.00 35.29
C VAL A 27 -1.74 -7.42 34.83
N ALA A 28 -0.99 -7.53 33.74
CA ALA A 28 -0.32 -8.76 33.35
C ALA A 28 0.80 -8.99 34.37
N ALA A 29 0.76 -10.16 35.03
CA ALA A 29 1.83 -10.59 35.91
C ALA A 29 3.18 -10.53 35.16
N PRO A 30 4.28 -10.12 35.82
CA PRO A 30 5.58 -10.02 35.18
C PRO A 30 6.01 -11.43 34.76
N LEU A 31 5.98 -11.70 33.46
CA LEU A 31 6.70 -12.83 32.89
C LEU A 31 8.18 -12.56 33.15
N THR A 32 8.76 -13.30 34.07
CA THR A 32 10.19 -13.27 34.36
C THR A 32 10.95 -13.49 33.06
N ALA A 33 11.64 -12.43 32.61
CA ALA A 33 12.48 -12.42 31.43
C ALA A 33 13.70 -13.33 31.67
N GLN A 34 13.55 -14.61 31.35
CA GLN A 34 14.66 -15.52 31.10
C GLN A 34 14.54 -16.02 29.66
N ASP A 35 15.45 -15.57 28.81
CA ASP A 35 15.81 -16.14 27.50
C ASP A 35 14.70 -16.39 26.45
N SER A 36 13.70 -15.52 26.33
CA SER A 36 12.84 -15.54 25.14
C SER A 36 13.49 -14.77 23.98
N ALA A 37 14.12 -15.49 23.05
CA ALA A 37 14.57 -14.89 21.79
C ALA A 37 13.35 -14.36 21.01
N ARG A 38 13.37 -13.06 20.74
CA ARG A 38 12.30 -12.32 20.06
C ARG A 38 12.67 -12.07 18.60
N VAL A 39 11.70 -12.26 17.72
CA VAL A 39 11.82 -12.02 16.28
C VAL A 39 10.75 -11.01 15.88
N SER A 40 11.17 -9.93 15.24
CA SER A 40 10.28 -8.90 14.70
C SER A 40 10.29 -8.97 13.18
N VAL A 41 9.10 -9.09 12.59
CA VAL A 41 8.91 -8.96 11.13
C VAL A 41 8.26 -7.61 10.86
N LEU A 42 8.98 -6.74 10.17
CA LEU A 42 8.51 -5.41 9.80
C LEU A 42 8.04 -5.41 8.36
N TYR A 43 6.78 -5.07 8.17
CA TYR A 43 6.12 -4.94 6.88
C TYR A 43 5.50 -3.56 6.78
N THR A 44 5.74 -2.86 5.68
CA THR A 44 5.30 -1.47 5.49
C THR A 44 4.44 -1.29 4.23
N GLY A 45 3.68 -2.32 3.87
CA GLY A 45 2.91 -2.35 2.62
C GLY A 45 3.69 -2.94 1.44
N ARG A 46 3.00 -3.16 0.32
CA ARG A 46 3.65 -3.45 -0.96
C ARG A 46 4.40 -2.21 -1.43
N SER A 47 5.66 -2.34 -1.84
CA SER A 47 6.25 -1.23 -2.58
C SER A 47 5.59 -1.12 -3.96
N LEU A 48 5.51 0.09 -4.47
CA LEU A 48 5.14 0.34 -5.86
C LEU A 48 6.34 1.03 -6.47
N GLY A 49 7.39 0.27 -6.47
CA GLY A 49 8.72 0.80 -6.53
C GLY A 49 9.08 1.64 -5.33
N ALA A 50 10.17 2.38 -5.48
CA ALA A 50 10.61 3.39 -4.56
C ALA A 50 9.43 4.32 -4.19
N LEU A 51 8.54 4.69 -5.12
CA LEU A 51 7.69 5.89 -4.95
C LEU A 51 6.19 5.72 -5.21
N GLY A 52 5.68 4.52 -5.44
CA GLY A 52 4.31 4.44 -5.93
C GLY A 52 3.25 4.50 -4.84
N VAL A 53 2.23 5.25 -5.21
CA VAL A 53 0.93 5.43 -4.57
C VAL A 53 0.05 4.26 -4.97
N ARG A 54 -0.31 3.35 -4.05
CA ARG A 54 -1.33 2.36 -4.41
C ARG A 54 -2.64 3.08 -4.20
N ARG A 55 -3.19 3.54 -5.30
CA ARG A 55 -4.57 3.97 -5.38
C ARG A 55 -5.38 2.69 -5.56
N ALA A 56 -6.04 2.25 -4.49
CA ALA A 56 -7.31 1.59 -4.73
C ALA A 56 -8.20 2.70 -5.29
N GLN A 57 -8.72 2.58 -6.51
CA GLN A 57 -9.60 3.60 -7.10
C GLN A 57 -11.01 3.52 -6.50
N ASP A 58 -11.12 3.00 -5.28
CA ASP A 58 -12.34 2.45 -4.73
C ASP A 58 -13.20 3.55 -4.10
N GLU A 59 -12.58 4.63 -3.59
CA GLU A 59 -13.30 5.67 -2.87
C GLU A 59 -14.29 6.42 -3.77
N HIS A 60 -13.97 6.65 -5.05
CA HIS A 60 -14.94 7.21 -5.99
C HIS A 60 -15.97 6.17 -6.49
N GLU A 61 -15.67 4.86 -6.40
CA GLU A 61 -16.62 3.80 -6.77
C GLU A 61 -17.88 3.88 -5.91
N LEU A 62 -17.78 4.33 -4.67
CA LEU A 62 -18.94 4.58 -3.80
C LEU A 62 -19.99 5.47 -4.48
N LEU A 63 -19.51 6.52 -5.17
CA LEU A 63 -20.37 7.43 -5.89
C LEU A 63 -20.88 6.80 -7.20
N THR A 64 -20.00 6.18 -7.98
CA THR A 64 -20.40 5.61 -9.28
C THR A 64 -21.38 4.45 -9.12
N GLU A 65 -21.18 3.58 -8.13
CA GLU A 65 -22.11 2.51 -7.77
C GLU A 65 -23.47 3.06 -7.35
N ARG A 66 -23.48 4.15 -6.55
CA ARG A 66 -24.72 4.79 -6.16
C ARG A 66 -25.40 5.45 -7.35
N ALA A 67 -24.65 6.10 -8.23
CA ALA A 67 -25.17 6.69 -9.45
C ALA A 67 -25.80 5.61 -10.36
N VAL A 68 -25.14 4.46 -10.54
CA VAL A 68 -25.70 3.30 -11.26
C VAL A 68 -27.01 2.84 -10.60
N ALA A 69 -27.02 2.67 -9.27
CA ALA A 69 -28.20 2.21 -8.54
C ALA A 69 -29.38 3.20 -8.61
N GLU A 70 -29.11 4.50 -8.67
CA GLU A 70 -30.12 5.57 -8.80
C GLU A 70 -30.47 5.88 -10.27
N GLY A 71 -29.83 5.21 -11.25
CA GLY A 71 -30.02 5.49 -12.68
C GLY A 71 -29.50 6.87 -13.11
N ALA A 72 -28.60 7.47 -12.33
CA ALA A 72 -27.99 8.76 -12.63
C ALA A 72 -26.79 8.56 -13.59
N PRO A 73 -26.77 9.24 -14.75
CA PRO A 73 -25.61 9.20 -15.64
C PRO A 73 -24.41 9.85 -14.96
N PHE A 74 -23.24 9.24 -15.11
CA PHE A 74 -21.99 9.78 -14.60
C PHE A 74 -20.87 9.67 -15.63
N LYS A 75 -19.84 10.50 -15.47
CA LYS A 75 -18.61 10.45 -16.27
C LYS A 75 -17.40 10.56 -15.37
N LEU A 76 -16.52 9.57 -15.44
CA LEU A 76 -15.19 9.61 -14.80
C LEU A 76 -14.18 10.22 -15.78
N VAL A 77 -13.40 11.17 -15.30
CA VAL A 77 -12.29 11.79 -16.04
C VAL A 77 -11.08 11.88 -15.13
N SER A 78 -9.92 11.44 -15.63
CA SER A 78 -8.63 11.67 -14.98
C SER A 78 -7.97 12.91 -15.57
N HIS A 79 -7.45 13.76 -14.70
CA HIS A 79 -6.64 14.92 -15.02
C HIS A 79 -5.37 14.93 -14.17
N LEU A 80 -4.40 15.78 -14.52
CA LEU A 80 -3.26 16.06 -13.68
C LEU A 80 -3.53 17.28 -12.77
N ALA A 81 -2.83 17.31 -11.65
CA ALA A 81 -2.84 18.37 -10.66
C ALA A 81 -1.42 18.61 -10.15
N TRP A 82 -1.13 19.83 -9.72
CA TRP A 82 0.06 20.09 -8.91
C TRP A 82 -0.24 19.79 -7.45
N ARG A 83 0.72 19.17 -6.78
CA ARG A 83 0.56 18.70 -5.41
C ARG A 83 1.80 19.03 -4.58
N ALA A 84 1.54 19.47 -3.36
CA ALA A 84 2.49 19.60 -2.27
C ALA A 84 1.84 19.00 -1.00
N PRO A 85 2.60 18.73 0.08
CA PRO A 85 2.02 18.21 1.32
C PRO A 85 0.84 19.07 1.81
N GLY A 86 -0.36 18.50 1.79
CA GLY A 86 -1.58 19.18 2.21
C GLY A 86 -2.17 20.17 1.20
N VAL A 87 -1.58 20.39 0.02
CA VAL A 87 -2.05 21.35 -0.99
C VAL A 87 -2.19 20.70 -2.36
N VAL A 88 -3.33 20.91 -3.01
CA VAL A 88 -3.58 20.45 -4.39
C VAL A 88 -4.11 21.60 -5.22
N VAL A 89 -3.49 21.85 -6.38
CA VAL A 89 -3.89 22.87 -7.36
C VAL A 89 -4.23 22.17 -8.66
N PHE A 90 -5.41 22.44 -9.23
CA PHE A 90 -5.85 21.77 -10.44
C PHE A 90 -6.77 22.62 -11.31
N LEU A 91 -6.83 22.23 -12.58
CA LEU A 91 -7.77 22.75 -13.56
C LEU A 91 -8.88 21.71 -13.71
N PRO A 92 -10.13 22.01 -13.32
CA PRO A 92 -11.22 21.04 -13.35
C PRO A 92 -11.59 20.56 -14.75
N SER A 93 -11.08 21.19 -15.81
CA SER A 93 -11.48 20.94 -17.20
C SER A 93 -10.30 20.74 -18.16
N GLU A 94 -9.06 21.00 -17.74
CA GLU A 94 -7.86 20.95 -18.58
C GLU A 94 -6.67 20.32 -17.84
N GLU A 95 -5.64 19.95 -18.60
CA GLU A 95 -4.37 19.50 -18.03
C GLU A 95 -3.46 20.70 -17.67
N PRO A 96 -2.79 20.69 -16.50
CA PRO A 96 -1.77 21.65 -16.13
C PRO A 96 -0.61 21.70 -17.16
N ARG A 97 -0.15 22.92 -17.51
CA ARG A 97 1.03 23.10 -18.39
C ARG A 97 2.24 23.73 -17.70
N GLY A 98 2.03 24.32 -16.52
CA GLY A 98 3.06 24.75 -15.58
C GLY A 98 3.08 26.26 -15.37
N ASP A 99 2.63 27.04 -16.36
CA ASP A 99 2.46 28.49 -16.24
C ASP A 99 1.40 28.85 -15.19
N GLU A 100 0.39 28.00 -15.00
CA GLU A 100 -0.67 28.25 -14.03
C GLU A 100 -0.20 28.08 -12.58
N LEU A 101 0.81 27.23 -12.31
CA LEU A 101 1.37 27.11 -10.95
C LEU A 101 2.08 28.41 -10.54
N ALA A 102 2.91 28.97 -11.42
CA ALA A 102 3.57 30.25 -11.16
C ALA A 102 2.54 31.37 -10.94
N PHE A 103 1.49 31.41 -11.77
CA PHE A 103 0.37 32.33 -11.61
C PHE A 103 -0.34 32.18 -10.26
N VAL A 104 -0.59 30.94 -9.81
CA VAL A 104 -1.22 30.65 -8.52
C VAL A 104 -0.32 31.09 -7.36
N LEU A 105 0.99 30.79 -7.43
CA LEU A 105 1.93 31.17 -6.38
C LEU A 105 1.98 32.69 -6.17
N GLU A 106 1.87 33.48 -7.25
CA GLU A 106 1.85 34.94 -7.22
C GLU A 106 0.49 35.51 -6.76
N ARG A 107 -0.63 34.92 -7.22
CA ARG A 107 -1.95 35.56 -7.13
C ARG A 107 -2.96 34.85 -6.23
N ARG A 108 -2.57 33.80 -5.50
CA ARG A 108 -3.48 33.07 -4.57
C ARG A 108 -4.17 33.98 -3.55
N GLY A 109 -3.56 35.11 -3.18
CA GLY A 109 -4.17 36.11 -2.28
C GLY A 109 -5.42 36.79 -2.85
N GLU A 110 -5.67 36.65 -4.15
CA GLU A 110 -6.86 37.18 -4.84
C GLU A 110 -7.98 36.13 -4.99
N ALA A 111 -7.74 34.89 -4.56
CA ALA A 111 -8.69 33.81 -4.75
C ALA A 111 -9.95 34.01 -3.90
N GLU A 112 -11.10 33.58 -4.43
CA GLU A 112 -12.31 33.42 -3.63
C GLU A 112 -12.11 32.23 -2.68
N VAL A 113 -12.37 32.42 -1.38
CA VAL A 113 -12.07 31.44 -0.34
C VAL A 113 -13.34 30.91 0.32
N LEU A 114 -13.39 29.59 0.49
CA LEU A 114 -14.34 28.87 1.32
C LEU A 114 -13.55 28.16 2.43
N ASP A 115 -13.58 28.68 3.65
CA ASP A 115 -12.68 28.24 4.73
C ASP A 115 -13.05 26.90 5.39
N SER A 116 -14.22 26.35 5.08
CA SER A 116 -14.70 25.12 5.71
C SER A 116 -15.65 24.39 4.77
N VAL A 117 -15.08 23.66 3.83
CA VAL A 117 -15.82 22.81 2.89
C VAL A 117 -15.83 21.37 3.39
N ARG A 118 -17.00 20.74 3.38
CA ARG A 118 -17.18 19.33 3.74
C ARG A 118 -16.44 18.46 2.73
N ALA A 119 -15.65 17.53 3.22
CA ALA A 119 -14.91 16.56 2.42
C ALA A 119 -14.89 15.21 3.15
N PHE A 120 -14.51 14.18 2.42
CA PHE A 120 -14.04 12.94 3.03
C PHE A 120 -12.55 12.78 2.81
N ILE A 121 -11.88 12.13 3.76
CA ILE A 121 -10.45 11.83 3.68
C ILE A 121 -10.20 10.38 4.07
N SER A 122 -9.34 9.72 3.31
CA SER A 122 -8.76 8.41 3.61
C SER A 122 -7.25 8.56 3.79
N SER A 123 -6.52 7.47 4.04
CA SER A 123 -5.06 7.51 3.98
C SER A 123 -4.56 7.79 2.56
N ASN A 124 -5.41 7.63 1.54
CA ASN A 124 -5.01 7.67 0.13
C ASN A 124 -5.55 8.88 -0.64
N VAL A 125 -6.77 9.32 -0.31
CA VAL A 125 -7.49 10.33 -1.11
C VAL A 125 -8.21 11.34 -0.22
N LEU A 126 -8.40 12.54 -0.76
CA LEU A 126 -9.40 13.49 -0.31
C LEU A 126 -10.53 13.53 -1.35
N LEU A 127 -11.74 13.20 -0.95
CA LEU A 127 -12.95 13.39 -1.76
C LEU A 127 -13.60 14.72 -1.42
N LEU A 128 -13.84 15.53 -2.44
CA LEU A 128 -14.46 16.83 -2.30
C LEU A 128 -15.46 17.07 -3.43
N GLN A 129 -16.71 17.34 -3.10
CA GLN A 129 -17.66 17.85 -4.09
C GLN A 129 -17.28 19.28 -4.48
N ASP A 130 -17.41 19.65 -5.76
CA ASP A 130 -17.21 21.02 -6.22
C ASP A 130 -18.11 21.96 -5.41
N PRO A 131 -17.52 22.79 -4.51
CA PRO A 131 -18.32 23.56 -3.55
C PRO A 131 -19.09 24.69 -4.23
N TRP A 132 -18.75 25.03 -5.48
CA TRP A 132 -19.48 25.99 -6.30
C TRP A 132 -20.59 25.34 -7.13
N ARG A 133 -20.78 24.02 -7.02
CA ARG A 133 -21.84 23.24 -7.65
C ARG A 133 -22.44 22.27 -6.61
N PRO A 134 -23.16 22.77 -5.58
CA PRO A 134 -23.56 21.95 -4.43
C PRO A 134 -24.69 20.95 -4.70
N GLU A 135 -25.36 21.03 -5.85
CA GLU A 135 -26.51 20.17 -6.17
C GLU A 135 -26.28 19.31 -7.42
N PRO A 136 -26.68 18.02 -7.40
CA PRO A 136 -27.09 17.25 -6.22
C PRO A 136 -25.97 17.04 -5.18
N ASP A 137 -26.33 16.77 -3.93
CA ASP A 137 -25.37 16.45 -2.86
C ASP A 137 -24.74 15.05 -3.08
N LEU A 138 -23.55 15.06 -3.70
CA LEU A 138 -22.79 13.85 -4.02
C LEU A 138 -22.16 13.22 -2.78
N ILE A 139 -21.82 14.03 -1.77
CA ILE A 139 -21.29 13.54 -0.50
C ILE A 139 -22.38 12.74 0.22
N ALA A 140 -23.62 13.25 0.24
CA ALA A 140 -24.76 12.49 0.75
C ALA A 140 -25.09 11.26 -0.11
N MET A 141 -24.83 11.27 -1.42
CA MET A 141 -24.95 10.06 -2.25
C MET A 141 -23.97 8.96 -1.81
N ILE A 142 -22.71 9.33 -1.53
CA ILE A 142 -21.70 8.42 -0.99
C ILE A 142 -22.15 7.85 0.36
N ASP A 143 -22.63 8.69 1.27
CA ASP A 143 -23.13 8.27 2.60
C ASP A 143 -24.31 7.27 2.52
N ARG A 144 -25.10 7.30 1.42
CA ARG A 144 -26.22 6.38 1.17
C ARG A 144 -25.81 5.07 0.50
N ASN A 145 -24.54 4.90 0.13
CA ASN A 145 -24.08 3.64 -0.45
C ASN A 145 -24.23 2.52 0.61
N PRO A 146 -24.87 1.39 0.28
CA PRO A 146 -25.16 0.32 1.25
C PRO A 146 -23.93 -0.47 1.69
N ARG A 147 -22.76 -0.28 1.05
CA ARG A 147 -21.50 -0.83 1.54
C ARG A 147 -21.24 -0.31 2.94
N ARG A 148 -20.84 -1.21 3.84
CA ARG A 148 -20.57 -0.86 5.23
C ARG A 148 -19.32 0.01 5.26
N ARG A 149 -19.22 0.92 6.23
CA ARG A 149 -17.97 1.62 6.55
C ARG A 149 -16.80 0.67 6.83
N LEU A 150 -17.11 -0.59 7.14
CA LEU A 150 -16.14 -1.69 7.31
C LEU A 150 -15.53 -2.16 5.97
N ASP A 151 -16.27 -2.00 4.86
CA ASP A 151 -15.84 -2.38 3.52
C ASP A 151 -14.89 -1.32 2.89
N PHE A 152 -14.64 -0.19 3.59
CA PHE A 152 -13.73 0.91 3.20
C PHE A 152 -12.91 1.36 4.42
N PRO A 153 -11.62 1.06 4.49
CA PRO A 153 -10.93 1.04 5.78
C PRO A 153 -10.74 2.41 6.47
N ASP A 154 -11.05 3.55 5.85
CA ASP A 154 -10.48 4.82 6.32
C ASP A 154 -11.18 6.11 5.84
N LEU A 155 -12.33 6.06 5.17
CA LEU A 155 -13.02 7.28 4.73
C LEU A 155 -13.70 8.00 5.92
N VAL A 156 -13.10 9.10 6.36
CA VAL A 156 -13.55 9.92 7.50
C VAL A 156 -14.01 11.28 7.01
N GLU A 157 -15.07 11.83 7.62
CA GLU A 157 -15.49 13.20 7.34
C GLU A 157 -14.45 14.19 7.85
N THR A 158 -14.07 15.13 6.99
CA THR A 158 -13.12 16.20 7.31
C THR A 158 -13.60 17.54 6.75
N ARG A 159 -12.84 18.60 7.04
CA ARG A 159 -13.07 19.94 6.50
C ARG A 159 -11.78 20.46 5.89
N VAL A 160 -11.90 21.04 4.70
CA VAL A 160 -10.78 21.65 3.96
C VAL A 160 -11.09 23.10 3.63
N ARG A 161 -10.04 23.87 3.32
CA ARG A 161 -10.21 25.19 2.69
C ARG A 161 -10.17 24.99 1.18
N ALA A 162 -11.15 25.54 0.48
CA ALA A 162 -11.21 25.51 -0.98
C ALA A 162 -11.12 26.95 -1.52
N LEU A 163 -10.24 27.16 -2.48
CA LEU A 163 -10.05 28.45 -3.11
C LEU A 163 -10.30 28.33 -4.62
N ARG A 164 -10.84 29.39 -5.21
CA ARG A 164 -11.06 29.52 -6.64
C ARG A 164 -10.39 30.77 -7.17
N LEU A 165 -9.49 30.59 -8.12
CA LEU A 165 -8.81 31.66 -8.82
C LEU A 165 -9.21 31.64 -10.30
N ARG A 166 -9.47 32.81 -10.88
CA ARG A 166 -9.76 32.93 -12.30
C ARG A 166 -8.47 33.19 -13.06
N SER A 167 -8.23 32.44 -14.13
CA SER A 167 -7.12 32.69 -15.05
C SER A 167 -7.64 33.04 -16.45
N THR A 168 -6.76 33.45 -17.34
CA THR A 168 -7.10 33.72 -18.74
C THR A 168 -7.30 32.45 -19.57
N ARG A 169 -6.82 31.30 -19.10
CA ARG A 169 -6.91 30.00 -19.79
C ARG A 169 -8.06 29.14 -19.28
N ASP A 170 -8.27 29.13 -17.98
CA ASP A 170 -9.37 28.44 -17.32
C ASP A 170 -10.05 29.40 -16.34
N ASP A 171 -11.37 29.45 -16.37
CA ASP A 171 -12.16 30.32 -15.52
C ASP A 171 -12.17 29.88 -14.05
N ARG A 172 -11.66 28.68 -13.75
CA ARG A 172 -11.66 28.11 -12.40
C ARG A 172 -10.42 27.25 -12.12
N ILE A 173 -9.31 27.86 -11.75
CA ILE A 173 -8.26 27.14 -11.03
C ILE A 173 -8.77 26.87 -9.60
N ILE A 174 -8.80 25.60 -9.19
CA ILE A 174 -9.21 25.21 -7.85
C ILE A 174 -7.98 24.83 -7.04
N ILE A 175 -7.95 25.31 -5.80
CA ILE A 175 -6.88 25.07 -4.82
C ILE A 175 -7.52 24.50 -3.58
N ILE A 176 -7.04 23.35 -3.12
CA ILE A 176 -7.53 22.68 -1.92
C ILE A 176 -6.42 22.60 -0.90
N GLU A 177 -6.70 23.07 0.31
CA GLU A 177 -5.76 23.09 1.43
C GLU A 177 -6.33 22.27 2.59
N GLN A 178 -5.56 21.28 3.02
CA GLN A 178 -5.84 20.54 4.24
C GLN A 178 -5.49 21.39 5.47
N PRO A 179 -6.10 21.08 6.64
CA PRO A 179 -5.72 21.71 7.89
C PRO A 179 -4.21 21.65 8.15
N GLY A 180 -3.59 22.81 8.39
CA GLY A 180 -2.15 22.91 8.66
C GLY A 180 -1.23 22.81 7.43
N ALA A 181 -1.79 22.85 6.21
CA ALA A 181 -0.99 22.84 4.99
C ALA A 181 -0.02 24.04 4.93
N VAL A 182 1.22 23.76 4.51
CA VAL A 182 2.27 24.76 4.33
C VAL A 182 2.56 24.90 2.85
N TRP A 183 2.54 26.14 2.34
CA TRP A 183 2.82 26.43 0.94
C TRP A 183 4.33 26.42 0.67
N PRO A 184 4.81 25.56 -0.24
CA PRO A 184 6.19 25.65 -0.71
C PRO A 184 6.36 26.87 -1.62
N GLU A 185 7.38 27.68 -1.35
CA GLU A 185 7.78 28.79 -2.24
C GLU A 185 8.60 28.30 -3.44
N ASP A 186 9.35 27.21 -3.28
CA ASP A 186 10.14 26.59 -4.34
C ASP A 186 9.25 25.75 -5.28
N PRO A 187 9.16 26.09 -6.58
CA PRO A 187 8.41 25.29 -7.56
C PRO A 187 8.87 23.83 -7.63
N ALA A 188 10.13 23.52 -7.32
CA ALA A 188 10.65 22.16 -7.34
C ALA A 188 10.09 21.28 -6.21
N ALA A 189 9.51 21.88 -5.16
CA ALA A 189 8.81 21.16 -4.10
C ALA A 189 7.39 20.71 -4.48
N TRP A 190 6.92 21.11 -5.67
CA TRP A 190 5.65 20.66 -6.22
C TRP A 190 5.86 19.45 -7.13
N SER A 191 4.96 18.47 -7.00
CA SER A 191 4.88 17.33 -7.90
C SER A 191 3.66 17.46 -8.80
N VAL A 192 3.72 16.85 -9.99
CA VAL A 192 2.53 16.63 -10.82
C VAL A 192 2.00 15.24 -10.51
N GLY A 193 0.70 15.10 -10.29
CA GLY A 193 0.07 13.79 -10.11
C GLY A 193 -1.38 13.79 -10.56
N GLU A 194 -1.96 12.59 -10.61
CA GLU A 194 -3.34 12.41 -11.05
C GLU A 194 -4.34 13.02 -10.04
N MET A 195 -5.48 13.41 -10.57
CA MET A 195 -6.70 13.83 -9.91
C MET A 195 -7.84 13.15 -10.68
N ASN A 196 -8.85 12.62 -10.00
CA ASN A 196 -10.05 12.13 -10.69
C ASN A 196 -11.22 13.07 -10.46
N ARG A 197 -12.05 13.18 -11.48
CA ARG A 197 -13.30 13.92 -11.46
C ARG A 197 -14.43 12.98 -11.86
N VAL A 198 -15.44 12.86 -11.01
CA VAL A 198 -16.69 12.16 -11.33
C VAL A 198 -17.78 13.19 -11.52
N ASP A 199 -18.21 13.39 -12.76
CA ASP A 199 -19.35 14.25 -13.10
C ASP A 199 -20.65 13.47 -12.89
N VAL A 200 -21.61 14.04 -12.17
CA VAL A 200 -22.97 13.51 -11.99
C VAL A 200 -23.94 14.67 -12.20
N GLY A 201 -24.70 14.65 -13.31
CA GLY A 201 -25.48 15.80 -13.73
C GLY A 201 -24.60 17.03 -13.97
N ASP A 202 -24.95 18.17 -13.38
CA ASP A 202 -24.21 19.44 -13.52
C ASP A 202 -23.15 19.66 -12.42
N THR A 203 -23.01 18.72 -11.48
CA THR A 203 -22.01 18.77 -10.42
C THR A 203 -20.94 17.70 -10.62
N ARG A 204 -19.93 17.73 -9.75
CA ARG A 204 -18.75 16.87 -9.82
C ARG A 204 -18.16 16.61 -8.44
N LEU A 205 -17.65 15.41 -8.26
CA LEU A 205 -16.79 15.02 -7.14
C LEU A 205 -15.34 15.02 -7.64
N PHE A 206 -14.45 15.63 -6.87
CA PHE A 206 -13.01 15.54 -7.04
C PHE A 206 -12.46 14.51 -6.06
N GLU A 207 -11.64 13.61 -6.56
CA GLU A 207 -10.85 12.68 -5.78
C GLU A 207 -9.38 13.05 -5.96
N LEU A 208 -8.79 13.58 -4.88
CA LEU A 208 -7.44 14.13 -4.83
C LEU A 208 -6.51 13.15 -4.12
N PRO A 209 -5.62 12.45 -4.83
CA PRO A 209 -4.65 11.54 -4.22
C PRO A 209 -3.69 12.29 -3.28
N LEU A 210 -3.70 11.89 -2.01
CA LEU A 210 -2.85 12.43 -0.95
C LEU A 210 -1.47 11.81 -0.93
N ASN A 211 -1.36 10.59 -1.45
CA ASN A 211 -0.12 9.85 -1.48
C ASN A 211 0.88 10.58 -2.40
N LEU A 212 1.88 11.19 -1.78
CA LEU A 212 3.05 11.75 -2.44
C LEU A 212 4.18 10.77 -2.20
N GLY A 213 4.34 9.77 -3.07
CA GLY A 213 5.41 8.74 -3.05
C GLY A 213 6.33 8.79 -1.82
N GLU A 214 5.88 8.19 -0.71
CA GLU A 214 6.34 8.57 0.62
C GLU A 214 7.62 7.85 1.07
N LEU A 215 8.69 7.85 0.26
CA LEU A 215 9.96 7.29 0.71
C LEU A 215 10.47 7.96 1.99
N GLY A 216 10.34 9.28 2.09
CA GLY A 216 10.79 10.03 3.26
C GLY A 216 10.05 9.64 4.55
N PRO A 217 8.71 9.74 4.59
CA PRO A 217 7.90 9.29 5.73
C PRO A 217 8.09 7.79 6.02
N ARG A 218 8.03 6.92 5.00
CA ARG A 218 8.27 5.47 5.17
C ARG A 218 9.65 5.20 5.76
N ALA A 219 10.70 5.86 5.28
CA ALA A 219 12.04 5.70 5.80
C ALA A 219 12.14 6.11 7.28
N THR A 220 11.43 7.17 7.65
CA THR A 220 11.39 7.66 9.04
C THR A 220 10.70 6.66 9.95
N LEU A 221 9.47 6.25 9.61
CA LEU A 221 8.72 5.26 10.38
C LEU A 221 9.43 3.91 10.45
N LEU A 222 10.04 3.47 9.35
CA LEU A 222 10.78 2.22 9.32
C LEU A 222 12.03 2.28 10.21
N ARG A 223 12.76 3.40 10.21
CA ARG A 223 13.89 3.58 11.15
C ARG A 223 13.44 3.52 12.59
N GLU A 224 12.38 4.25 12.94
CA GLU A 224 11.82 4.26 14.30
C GLU A 224 11.35 2.87 14.74
N ALA A 225 10.62 2.17 13.88
CA ALA A 225 10.13 0.81 14.14
C ALA A 225 11.29 -0.20 14.27
N ARG A 226 12.34 -0.06 13.44
CA ARG A 226 13.54 -0.89 13.53
C ARG A 226 14.31 -0.63 14.80
N ASP A 227 14.54 0.62 15.16
CA ASP A 227 15.26 0.98 16.38
C ASP A 227 14.50 0.48 17.62
N ALA A 228 13.17 0.60 17.63
CA ALA A 228 12.32 0.02 18.66
C ALA A 228 12.43 -1.51 18.70
N ALA A 229 12.28 -2.17 17.56
CA ALA A 229 12.40 -3.62 17.45
C ALA A 229 13.79 -4.11 17.86
N GLN A 230 14.88 -3.43 17.50
CA GLN A 230 16.25 -3.82 17.86
C GLN A 230 16.52 -3.73 19.37
N ARG A 231 15.85 -2.81 20.09
CA ARG A 231 15.95 -2.74 21.55
C ARG A 231 15.26 -3.92 22.25
N GLU A 232 14.26 -4.51 21.59
CA GLU A 232 13.41 -5.54 22.17
C GLU A 232 13.63 -6.94 21.60
N ALA A 233 14.14 -7.05 20.38
CA ALA A 233 14.25 -8.27 19.60
C ALA A 233 15.70 -8.54 19.19
N GLY A 234 16.08 -9.82 19.19
CA GLY A 234 17.41 -10.22 18.72
C GLY A 234 17.49 -10.40 17.21
N LEU A 235 16.35 -10.51 16.51
CA LEU A 235 16.28 -10.62 15.05
C LEU A 235 15.17 -9.73 14.52
N VAL A 236 15.53 -8.79 13.64
CA VAL A 236 14.60 -7.90 12.94
C VAL A 236 14.70 -8.19 11.45
N ILE A 237 13.56 -8.47 10.82
CA ILE A 237 13.46 -8.83 9.40
C ILE A 237 12.52 -7.82 8.76
N THR A 238 13.00 -7.08 7.77
CA THR A 238 12.16 -6.16 7.00
C THR A 238 11.80 -6.82 5.68
N VAL A 239 10.51 -6.88 5.36
CA VAL A 239 9.97 -7.63 4.22
C VAL A 239 9.11 -6.76 3.33
N ASP A 240 9.16 -7.03 2.04
CA ASP A 240 8.29 -6.45 1.02
C ASP A 240 7.47 -7.54 0.33
N LEU A 241 6.21 -7.22 -0.02
CA LEU A 241 5.27 -8.17 -0.62
C LEU A 241 5.06 -7.94 -2.14
N GLY A 242 6.00 -7.28 -2.80
CA GLY A 242 6.05 -7.12 -4.25
C GLY A 242 5.07 -6.10 -4.78
N HIS A 243 5.25 -5.70 -6.02
CA HIS A 243 4.69 -4.47 -6.55
C HIS A 243 3.62 -4.70 -7.62
N GLN A 244 2.60 -3.85 -7.62
CA GLN A 244 1.75 -3.68 -8.79
C GLN A 244 2.50 -2.94 -9.89
N ASP A 245 2.23 -3.30 -11.14
CA ASP A 245 2.78 -2.57 -12.27
C ASP A 245 2.07 -1.22 -12.41
N GLY A 246 2.79 -0.23 -12.94
CA GLY A 246 2.30 1.14 -13.07
C GLY A 246 3.23 1.97 -13.94
N ASP A 247 2.69 2.97 -14.64
CA ASP A 247 3.49 3.85 -15.47
C ASP A 247 4.04 5.01 -14.63
N LEU A 248 5.37 5.16 -14.63
CA LEU A 248 6.08 6.26 -13.98
C LEU A 248 6.85 7.12 -15.00
N GLY A 249 6.56 6.98 -16.29
CA GLY A 249 7.28 7.69 -17.35
C GLY A 249 8.76 7.27 -17.45
N MET A 250 9.10 6.08 -16.95
CA MET A 250 10.47 5.55 -16.87
C MET A 250 10.50 4.10 -17.40
N PRO A 251 11.56 3.69 -18.13
CA PRO A 251 11.74 2.30 -18.51
C PRO A 251 11.71 1.37 -17.29
N ARG A 252 10.97 0.25 -17.39
CA ARG A 252 10.79 -0.68 -16.26
C ARG A 252 12.10 -1.17 -15.62
N PRO A 253 13.18 -1.51 -16.35
CA PRO A 253 14.43 -1.91 -15.72
C PRO A 253 15.09 -0.81 -14.88
N ASP A 254 15.04 0.44 -15.35
CA ASP A 254 15.61 1.58 -14.63
C ASP A 254 14.81 1.89 -13.37
N ARG A 255 13.47 1.82 -13.49
CA ARG A 255 12.55 1.89 -12.34
C ARG A 255 12.88 0.80 -11.32
N ALA A 256 12.93 -0.46 -11.74
CA ALA A 256 13.19 -1.58 -10.84
C ALA A 256 14.54 -1.44 -10.12
N ARG A 257 15.56 -0.89 -10.80
CA ARG A 257 16.86 -0.61 -10.19
C ARG A 257 16.77 0.47 -9.11
N LEU A 258 16.00 1.54 -9.34
CA LEU A 258 15.74 2.57 -8.33
C LEU A 258 15.01 1.99 -7.12
N ASP A 259 14.00 1.15 -7.39
CA ASP A 259 13.17 0.50 -6.38
C ASP A 259 14.02 -0.40 -5.48
N PHE A 260 14.83 -1.26 -6.08
CA PHE A 260 15.74 -2.16 -5.36
C PHE A 260 16.84 -1.39 -4.62
N ALA A 261 17.33 -0.28 -5.17
CA ALA A 261 18.26 0.59 -4.46
C ALA A 261 17.62 1.19 -3.19
N ALA A 262 16.39 1.69 -3.29
CA ALA A 262 15.66 2.20 -2.14
C ALA A 262 15.39 1.11 -1.09
N LEU A 263 14.94 -0.08 -1.50
CA LEU A 263 14.72 -1.21 -0.59
C LEU A 263 16.01 -1.67 0.11
N ARG A 264 17.13 -1.71 -0.62
CA ARG A 264 18.45 -1.97 -0.03
C ARG A 264 18.80 -0.91 1.01
N ASP A 265 18.64 0.37 0.69
CA ASP A 265 19.03 1.48 1.58
C ASP A 265 18.14 1.56 2.83
N LEU A 266 16.89 1.11 2.72
CA LEU A 266 15.97 0.91 3.83
C LEU A 266 16.17 -0.42 4.58
N ALA A 267 17.14 -1.23 4.13
CA ALA A 267 17.50 -2.56 4.60
C ALA A 267 16.32 -3.53 4.74
N TYR A 268 15.57 -3.65 3.64
CA TYR A 268 14.76 -4.83 3.36
C TYR A 268 15.68 -6.04 3.14
N SER A 269 15.20 -7.21 3.53
CA SER A 269 15.96 -8.47 3.42
C SER A 269 15.28 -9.50 2.52
N ALA A 270 13.95 -9.44 2.40
CA ALA A 270 13.18 -10.35 1.57
C ALA A 270 12.07 -9.63 0.83
N ILE A 271 11.84 -10.04 -0.41
CA ILE A 271 10.80 -9.53 -1.30
C ILE A 271 10.05 -10.73 -1.85
N VAL A 272 8.72 -10.71 -1.76
CA VAL A 272 7.87 -11.66 -2.49
C VAL A 272 7.46 -10.99 -3.80
N PRO A 273 7.97 -11.42 -4.97
CA PRO A 273 7.70 -10.72 -6.22
C PRO A 273 6.20 -10.73 -6.55
N PHE A 274 5.71 -9.67 -7.20
CA PHE A 274 4.33 -9.57 -7.66
C PHE A 274 4.29 -9.21 -9.15
N GLU A 275 3.30 -8.41 -9.56
CA GLU A 275 3.01 -8.10 -10.96
C GLU A 275 4.20 -7.41 -11.66
N PHE A 276 4.74 -6.34 -11.08
CA PHE A 276 5.83 -5.58 -11.69
C PHE A 276 7.11 -6.40 -11.78
N GLU A 277 7.59 -6.99 -10.67
CA GLU A 277 8.81 -7.79 -10.67
C GLU A 277 8.73 -8.92 -11.69
N LEU A 278 7.63 -9.68 -11.68
CA LEU A 278 7.46 -10.78 -12.62
C LEU A 278 7.33 -10.27 -14.07
N ALA A 279 6.73 -9.11 -14.30
CA ALA A 279 6.62 -8.51 -15.63
C ALA A 279 7.97 -8.04 -16.22
N LEU A 280 9.02 -7.89 -15.42
CA LEU A 280 10.39 -7.64 -15.90
C LEU A 280 10.97 -8.86 -16.64
N GLY A 281 10.48 -10.05 -16.34
CA GLY A 281 11.03 -11.32 -16.83
C GLY A 281 12.26 -11.77 -16.04
N SER A 282 12.56 -13.06 -16.17
CA SER A 282 13.60 -13.76 -15.41
C SER A 282 15.01 -13.20 -15.64
N THR A 283 15.33 -12.79 -16.86
CA THR A 283 16.66 -12.27 -17.24
C THR A 283 16.96 -10.94 -16.55
N VAL A 284 15.98 -10.02 -16.53
CA VAL A 284 16.15 -8.71 -15.89
C VAL A 284 16.21 -8.87 -14.38
N LEU A 285 15.33 -9.70 -13.81
CA LEU A 285 15.34 -9.99 -12.37
C LEU A 285 16.65 -10.65 -11.91
N ASP A 286 17.25 -11.54 -12.70
CA ASP A 286 18.53 -12.16 -12.33
C ASP A 286 19.68 -11.16 -12.32
N ARG A 287 19.69 -10.20 -13.26
CA ARG A 287 20.64 -9.09 -13.23
C ARG A 287 20.45 -8.24 -11.96
N LEU A 288 19.22 -7.86 -11.64
CA LEU A 288 18.91 -7.09 -10.44
C LEU A 288 19.30 -7.84 -9.16
N ARG A 289 19.06 -9.15 -9.09
CA ARG A 289 19.54 -10.00 -7.99
C ARG A 289 21.06 -9.94 -7.83
N GLY A 290 21.80 -9.91 -8.93
CA GLY A 290 23.26 -9.75 -8.92
C GLY A 290 23.72 -8.37 -8.43
N GLU A 291 22.98 -7.31 -8.79
CA GLU A 291 23.26 -5.92 -8.34
C GLU A 291 22.88 -5.68 -6.88
N PHE A 292 21.85 -6.38 -6.37
CA PHE A 292 21.30 -6.20 -5.03
C PHE A 292 21.27 -7.52 -4.24
N PRO A 293 22.43 -8.14 -3.95
CA PRO A 293 22.51 -9.48 -3.37
C PRO A 293 21.97 -9.57 -1.93
N SER A 294 21.76 -8.44 -1.25
CA SER A 294 21.13 -8.37 0.07
C SER A 294 19.61 -8.58 0.03
N LEU A 295 18.98 -8.43 -1.13
CA LEU A 295 17.54 -8.60 -1.32
C LEU A 295 17.24 -10.02 -1.80
N THR A 296 16.59 -10.81 -0.94
CA THR A 296 16.21 -12.18 -1.30
C THR A 296 14.82 -12.21 -1.92
N LEU A 297 14.72 -12.69 -3.17
CA LEU A 297 13.42 -12.95 -3.80
C LEU A 297 12.86 -14.30 -3.33
N LEU A 298 11.71 -14.28 -2.65
CA LEU A 298 11.06 -15.46 -2.08
C LEU A 298 9.75 -15.80 -2.81
N SER A 299 9.66 -17.02 -3.33
CA SER A 299 8.44 -17.57 -3.92
C SER A 299 8.50 -19.09 -3.99
N ALA A 300 7.62 -19.76 -3.25
CA ALA A 300 7.50 -21.22 -3.23
C ALA A 300 6.60 -21.77 -4.34
N ASN A 301 5.67 -20.96 -4.83
CA ASN A 301 4.65 -21.35 -5.80
C ASN A 301 4.83 -20.72 -7.18
N VAL A 302 5.84 -19.87 -7.36
CA VAL A 302 6.31 -19.41 -8.68
C VAL A 302 7.80 -19.68 -8.78
N ARG A 303 8.20 -20.42 -9.81
CA ARG A 303 9.60 -20.73 -10.10
C ARG A 303 10.00 -20.11 -11.42
N ALA A 304 11.22 -19.59 -11.50
CA ALA A 304 11.84 -19.33 -12.79
C ALA A 304 12.12 -20.67 -13.48
N ALA A 305 11.85 -20.75 -14.79
CA ALA A 305 11.98 -22.01 -15.53
C ALA A 305 13.42 -22.58 -15.49
N ASP A 306 14.41 -21.69 -15.58
CA ASP A 306 15.80 -22.08 -15.86
C ASP A 306 16.81 -21.60 -14.80
N THR A 307 16.35 -21.01 -13.70
CA THR A 307 17.24 -20.37 -12.71
C THR A 307 16.81 -20.59 -11.27
N THR A 308 17.76 -20.45 -10.34
CA THR A 308 17.52 -20.42 -8.88
C THR A 308 17.17 -19.01 -8.38
N LEU A 309 16.67 -18.16 -9.27
CA LEU A 309 16.33 -16.75 -9.02
C LEU A 309 15.41 -16.58 -7.83
N LEU A 310 14.35 -17.39 -7.78
CA LEU A 310 13.32 -17.34 -6.75
C LEU A 310 13.55 -18.49 -5.76
N ARG A 311 13.92 -18.15 -4.52
CA ARG A 311 14.06 -19.14 -3.46
C ARG A 311 12.67 -19.44 -2.90
N ALA A 312 12.34 -20.72 -2.72
CA ALA A 312 11.04 -21.07 -2.14
C ALA A 312 10.89 -20.55 -0.69
N SER A 313 11.97 -20.66 0.08
CA SER A 313 11.99 -20.29 1.48
C SER A 313 13.42 -20.03 1.98
N GLN A 314 13.53 -19.47 3.19
CA GLN A 314 14.78 -19.17 3.88
C GLN A 314 14.69 -19.51 5.36
N LEU A 315 15.73 -20.12 5.92
CA LEU A 315 15.84 -20.38 7.35
C LEU A 315 16.79 -19.35 7.98
N LEU A 316 16.30 -18.62 8.97
CA LEU A 316 17.05 -17.64 9.76
C LEU A 316 17.26 -18.21 11.17
N SER A 317 18.44 -18.00 11.75
CA SER A 317 18.77 -18.52 13.09
C SER A 317 19.21 -17.39 14.02
N LEU A 318 18.67 -17.39 15.24
CA LEU A 318 19.07 -16.54 16.36
C LEU A 318 19.12 -17.38 17.62
N GLY A 319 20.33 -17.75 18.06
CA GLY A 319 20.49 -18.68 19.19
C GLY A 319 19.78 -20.01 18.92
N SER A 320 18.88 -20.41 19.81
CA SER A 320 18.06 -21.62 19.67
C SER A 320 16.81 -21.43 18.78
N VAL A 321 16.45 -20.19 18.42
CA VAL A 321 15.28 -19.91 17.58
C VAL A 321 15.67 -19.99 16.11
N ARG A 322 14.89 -20.76 15.35
CA ARG A 322 15.04 -20.90 13.90
C ARG A 322 13.73 -20.54 13.23
N VAL A 323 13.73 -19.44 12.48
CA VAL A 323 12.53 -18.96 11.77
C VAL A 323 12.64 -19.28 10.29
N GLY A 324 11.70 -20.08 9.80
CA GLY A 324 11.51 -20.30 8.38
C GLY A 324 10.63 -19.22 7.77
N LEU A 325 11.07 -18.60 6.68
CA LEU A 325 10.28 -17.68 5.86
C LEU A 325 9.91 -18.38 4.56
N ILE A 326 8.63 -18.39 4.19
CA ILE A 326 8.13 -18.94 2.91
C ILE A 326 7.48 -17.80 2.13
N GLY A 327 7.87 -17.58 0.87
CA GLY A 327 7.21 -16.60 0.00
C GLY A 327 6.06 -17.23 -0.80
N LEU A 328 4.92 -16.55 -0.92
CA LEU A 328 3.80 -16.98 -1.76
C LEU A 328 3.27 -15.83 -2.62
N VAL A 329 3.23 -16.07 -3.92
CA VAL A 329 2.71 -15.13 -4.92
C VAL A 329 1.24 -15.42 -5.20
N ASN A 330 0.40 -14.39 -5.34
CA ASN A 330 -0.98 -14.53 -5.78
C ASN A 330 -1.04 -15.19 -7.16
N PRO A 331 -1.66 -16.38 -7.30
CA PRO A 331 -1.78 -17.05 -8.59
C PRO A 331 -2.54 -16.23 -9.64
N THR A 332 -3.44 -15.34 -9.23
CA THR A 332 -4.24 -14.48 -10.14
C THR A 332 -3.38 -13.45 -10.87
N VAL A 333 -2.16 -13.17 -10.40
CA VAL A 333 -1.25 -12.23 -11.07
C VAL A 333 -0.95 -12.67 -12.51
N ARG A 334 -1.04 -13.97 -12.81
CA ARG A 334 -0.83 -14.53 -14.14
C ARG A 334 -1.71 -13.87 -15.20
N ASP A 335 -2.92 -13.43 -14.82
CA ASP A 335 -3.91 -12.86 -15.73
C ASP A 335 -3.53 -11.41 -16.14
N ARG A 336 -2.56 -10.81 -15.43
CA ARG A 336 -2.06 -9.44 -15.66
C ARG A 336 -0.66 -9.40 -16.29
N LEU A 337 0.04 -10.53 -16.33
CA LEU A 337 1.40 -10.59 -16.85
C LEU A 337 1.43 -10.66 -18.39
N PRO A 338 2.41 -10.00 -19.04
CA PRO A 338 2.60 -10.15 -20.47
C PRO A 338 3.00 -11.59 -20.82
N ARG A 339 2.63 -12.06 -22.02
CA ARG A 339 2.94 -13.43 -22.49
C ARG A 339 4.42 -13.78 -22.44
N SER A 340 5.30 -12.80 -22.69
CA SER A 340 6.74 -12.96 -22.58
C SER A 340 7.18 -13.30 -21.15
N ALA A 341 6.65 -12.61 -20.14
CA ALA A 341 6.94 -12.91 -18.74
C ALA A 341 6.36 -14.27 -18.32
N LEU A 342 5.16 -14.63 -18.77
CA LEU A 342 4.55 -15.92 -18.45
C LEU A 342 5.39 -17.12 -18.95
N ALA A 343 6.12 -16.97 -20.06
CA ALA A 343 6.99 -18.02 -20.58
C ALA A 343 8.15 -18.35 -19.62
N ASP A 344 8.64 -17.34 -18.90
CA ASP A 344 9.79 -17.41 -17.98
C ASP A 344 9.48 -18.10 -16.65
N PHE A 345 8.20 -18.20 -16.28
CA PHE A 345 7.79 -18.68 -14.96
C PHE A 345 6.89 -19.92 -15.02
N ARG A 346 6.89 -20.69 -13.93
CA ARG A 346 6.00 -21.81 -13.69
C ARG A 346 5.26 -21.57 -12.38
N PHE A 347 3.93 -21.66 -12.44
CA PHE A 347 3.04 -21.42 -11.32
C PHE A 347 2.51 -22.76 -10.78
N GLU A 348 2.65 -22.97 -9.48
CA GLU A 348 2.17 -24.13 -8.73
C GLU A 348 1.01 -23.71 -7.78
N PRO A 349 0.18 -24.64 -7.33
CA PRO A 349 -0.79 -24.37 -6.28
C PRO A 349 -0.10 -23.88 -4.99
N ALA A 350 -0.55 -22.75 -4.44
CA ALA A 350 0.06 -22.11 -3.28
C ALA A 350 0.05 -23.01 -2.03
N ALA A 351 -1.10 -23.63 -1.71
CA ALA A 351 -1.22 -24.51 -0.54
C ALA A 351 -0.33 -25.76 -0.63
N ALA A 352 -0.21 -26.37 -1.81
CA ALA A 352 0.68 -27.51 -2.02
C ALA A 352 2.16 -27.11 -1.85
N SER A 353 2.52 -25.94 -2.38
CA SER A 353 3.86 -25.37 -2.26
C SER A 353 4.21 -25.04 -0.80
N ALA A 354 3.29 -24.39 -0.08
CA ALA A 354 3.45 -24.06 1.33
C ALA A 354 3.62 -25.32 2.18
N ARG A 355 2.79 -26.36 1.98
CA ARG A 355 2.89 -27.63 2.72
C ARG A 355 4.27 -28.28 2.56
N ARG A 356 4.76 -28.35 1.32
CA ARG A 356 6.10 -28.87 1.02
C ARG A 356 7.19 -28.10 1.74
N GLU A 357 7.13 -26.77 1.73
CA GLU A 357 8.14 -25.94 2.38
C GLU A 357 8.04 -25.98 3.90
N VAL A 358 6.83 -26.06 4.47
CA VAL A 358 6.62 -26.25 5.91
C VAL A 358 7.28 -27.55 6.36
N GLU A 359 7.00 -28.67 5.70
CA GLU A 359 7.59 -29.97 6.02
C GLU A 359 9.12 -29.95 5.91
N ARG A 360 9.66 -29.29 4.87
CA ARG A 360 11.10 -29.13 4.67
C ARG A 360 11.75 -28.32 5.80
N LEU A 361 11.20 -27.14 6.12
CA LEU A 361 11.72 -26.25 7.15
C LEU A 361 11.62 -26.88 8.55
N ARG A 362 10.53 -27.59 8.86
CA ARG A 362 10.42 -28.34 10.13
C ARG A 362 11.47 -29.43 10.25
N ARG A 363 11.75 -30.19 9.18
CA ARG A 363 12.86 -31.16 9.16
C ARG A 363 14.22 -30.51 9.34
N GLU A 364 14.39 -29.27 8.89
CA GLU A 364 15.60 -28.47 9.11
C GLU A 364 15.66 -27.80 10.50
N GLY A 365 14.67 -28.05 11.35
CA GLY A 365 14.63 -27.58 12.74
C GLY A 365 14.08 -26.17 12.90
N ALA A 366 13.28 -25.66 11.95
CA ALA A 366 12.54 -24.43 12.15
C ALA A 366 11.60 -24.55 13.36
N THR A 367 11.78 -23.68 14.33
CA THR A 367 10.94 -23.56 15.53
C THR A 367 9.71 -22.70 15.26
N ALA A 368 9.81 -21.75 14.33
CA ALA A 368 8.69 -20.95 13.84
C ALA A 368 8.71 -20.87 12.31
N ILE A 369 7.54 -20.78 11.67
CA ILE A 369 7.37 -20.60 10.23
C ILE A 369 6.42 -19.44 9.96
N VAL A 370 6.93 -18.45 9.24
CA VAL A 370 6.20 -17.27 8.78
C VAL A 370 6.05 -17.35 7.27
N VAL A 371 4.82 -17.24 6.79
CA VAL A 371 4.52 -17.09 5.37
C VAL A 371 4.44 -15.61 5.03
N LEU A 372 5.15 -15.18 3.99
CA LEU A 372 5.07 -13.88 3.38
C LEU A 372 4.21 -14.02 2.11
N SER A 373 3.03 -13.41 2.08
CA SER A 373 2.04 -13.70 1.05
C SER A 373 1.44 -12.43 0.46
N ASN A 374 1.48 -12.30 -0.87
CA ASN A 374 0.76 -11.25 -1.57
C ASN A 374 -0.57 -11.73 -2.19
N MET A 375 -1.03 -12.91 -1.78
CA MET A 375 -2.37 -13.45 -2.09
C MET A 375 -3.47 -12.62 -1.43
N ASP A 376 -4.70 -12.79 -1.91
CA ASP A 376 -5.86 -12.12 -1.33
C ASP A 376 -6.19 -12.68 0.05
N ALA A 377 -6.92 -11.89 0.84
CA ALA A 377 -7.20 -12.24 2.23
C ALA A 377 -7.96 -13.56 2.41
N ALA A 378 -8.95 -13.83 1.55
CA ALA A 378 -9.70 -15.08 1.56
C ALA A 378 -8.80 -16.28 1.31
N ASP A 379 -7.87 -16.17 0.34
CA ASP A 379 -6.92 -17.24 0.01
C ASP A 379 -5.92 -17.48 1.15
N ASN A 380 -5.46 -16.42 1.82
CA ASN A 380 -4.62 -16.55 3.01
C ASN A 380 -5.36 -17.23 4.18
N ALA A 381 -6.66 -16.93 4.36
CA ALA A 381 -7.48 -17.58 5.37
C ALA A 381 -7.68 -19.07 5.08
N LEU A 382 -7.90 -19.44 3.82
CA LEU A 382 -7.97 -20.84 3.38
C LEU A 382 -6.63 -21.54 3.57
N LEU A 383 -5.53 -20.90 3.19
CA LEU A 383 -4.17 -21.42 3.38
C LEU A 383 -3.90 -21.75 4.85
N ALA A 384 -4.25 -20.84 5.77
CA ALA A 384 -4.09 -21.03 7.21
C ALA A 384 -4.88 -22.23 7.75
N GLN A 385 -6.03 -22.55 7.13
CA GLN A 385 -6.85 -23.71 7.50
C GLN A 385 -6.29 -25.02 6.92
N GLU A 386 -5.80 -24.98 5.67
CA GLU A 386 -5.39 -26.17 4.92
C GLU A 386 -3.95 -26.64 5.19
N VAL A 387 -3.09 -25.74 5.67
CA VAL A 387 -1.66 -26.00 5.84
C VAL A 387 -1.27 -25.89 7.30
N SER A 388 -1.26 -27.03 7.98
CA SER A 388 -0.78 -27.14 9.36
C SER A 388 0.71 -26.79 9.46
N GLY A 389 1.09 -26.13 10.56
CA GLY A 389 2.49 -25.82 10.86
C GLY A 389 2.97 -24.44 10.38
N ILE A 390 2.09 -23.60 9.82
CA ILE A 390 2.32 -22.16 9.67
C ILE A 390 2.00 -21.49 11.02
N ASP A 391 2.92 -20.69 11.56
CA ASP A 391 2.72 -19.97 12.82
C ASP A 391 2.17 -18.55 12.61
N ALA A 392 2.54 -17.92 11.49
CA ALA A 392 2.05 -16.61 11.10
C ALA A 392 2.01 -16.44 9.59
N ILE A 393 1.09 -15.61 9.10
CA ILE A 393 1.06 -15.11 7.73
C ILE A 393 1.19 -13.59 7.79
N VAL A 394 2.22 -13.05 7.16
CA VAL A 394 2.33 -11.63 6.84
C VAL A 394 1.78 -11.47 5.44
N ALA A 395 0.60 -10.85 5.36
CA ALA A 395 -0.06 -10.60 4.10
C ALA A 395 -0.39 -9.12 3.96
N ASP A 396 -0.36 -8.66 2.72
CA ASP A 396 -1.12 -7.48 2.36
C ASP A 396 -2.59 -7.87 2.45
N MET A 397 -3.27 -7.31 3.43
CA MET A 397 -4.68 -7.56 3.69
C MET A 397 -5.44 -6.32 3.22
N PRO A 398 -5.67 -6.12 1.91
CA PRO A 398 -6.74 -5.25 1.45
C PRO A 398 -8.07 -5.98 1.77
N VAL A 399 -8.32 -6.26 3.05
CA VAL A 399 -9.59 -6.80 3.49
C VAL A 399 -10.53 -5.60 3.53
N ARG A 400 -11.44 -5.57 2.56
CA ARG A 400 -12.77 -5.01 2.75
C ARG A 400 -13.49 -5.97 3.73
N TRP A 401 -13.75 -5.58 4.99
CA TRP A 401 -14.37 -6.44 6.03
C TRP A 401 -15.88 -6.31 6.07
#